data_AF-A0A4Y2TLT1-F1
#
_entry.id   AF-A0A4Y2TLT1-F1
#
_cell.length_a   1.000
_cell.length_b   1.000
_cell.length_c   1.000
_cell.angle_alpha   90.00
_cell.angle_beta   90.00
_cell.angle_gamma   90.00
#
_symmetry.space_group_name_H-M   'P 1'
#
loop_
_entity.id
_entity.type
_entity.pdbx_description
1 polymer ?
#
loop_
_entity_poly.entity_id
_entity_poly.type
_entity_poly.pdbx_seq_one_letter_code
_entity_poly.pdbx_strand_id
1 'polypeptide(L)'
;MKNLEARLESVHAFARERIKVASESMNIRYDSRATDHYCKEGDLVWTYNPKRWRGLSPKLQQNWEEPYTIVKKLNDVVHRVQRSSNAKPNPSILIGLLHTGPLITVLCNETAAKHSL
;
A
#
# COMPACT_ATOMS: atom_id res chain seq x y z
N MET A 1 -51.66 -7.10 -4.66
CA MET A 1 -50.48 -6.22 -4.42
C MET A 1 -49.44 -6.88 -3.52
N LYS A 2 -49.81 -7.42 -2.35
CA LYS A 2 -48.88 -8.02 -1.37
C LYS A 2 -47.88 -9.09 -1.89
N ASN A 3 -48.27 -9.90 -2.88
CA ASN A 3 -47.37 -10.93 -3.45
C ASN A 3 -46.23 -10.34 -4.27
N LEU A 4 -46.47 -9.26 -5.01
CA LEU A 4 -45.44 -8.62 -5.82
C LEU A 4 -44.43 -7.89 -4.92
N GLU A 5 -44.93 -7.17 -3.92
CA GLU A 5 -44.11 -6.48 -2.91
C GLU A 5 -43.17 -7.45 -2.21
N ALA A 6 -43.70 -8.57 -1.70
CA ALA A 6 -42.89 -9.60 -1.04
C ALA A 6 -41.81 -10.20 -1.98
N ARG A 7 -42.13 -10.39 -3.26
CA ARG A 7 -41.15 -10.89 -4.25
C ARG A 7 -40.06 -9.86 -4.53
N LEU A 8 -40.41 -8.58 -4.68
CA LEU A 8 -39.43 -7.51 -4.90
C LEU A 8 -38.52 -7.32 -3.68
N GLU A 9 -39.07 -7.39 -2.47
CA GLU A 9 -38.28 -7.36 -1.23
C GLU A 9 -37.33 -8.54 -1.16
N SER A 10 -37.78 -9.75 -1.52
CA SER A 10 -36.94 -10.95 -1.52
C SER A 10 -35.78 -10.86 -2.52
N VAL A 11 -36.03 -10.36 -3.73
CA VAL A 11 -35.00 -10.17 -4.76
C VAL A 11 -34.01 -9.09 -4.35
N HIS A 12 -34.48 -8.01 -3.74
CA HIS A 12 -33.62 -6.93 -3.25
C HIS A 12 -32.74 -7.39 -2.07
N ALA A 13 -33.31 -8.13 -1.12
CA ALA A 13 -32.55 -8.74 -0.03
C ALA A 13 -31.49 -9.70 -0.56
N PHE A 14 -31.85 -10.54 -1.53
CA PHE A 14 -30.92 -11.45 -2.20
C PHE A 14 -29.77 -10.70 -2.87
N ALA A 15 -30.06 -9.64 -3.64
CA ALA A 15 -29.02 -8.84 -4.28
C ALA A 15 -28.05 -8.21 -3.27
N ARG A 16 -28.56 -7.65 -2.16
CA ARG A 16 -27.72 -7.06 -1.11
C ARG A 16 -26.82 -8.09 -0.44
N GLU A 17 -27.34 -9.27 -0.16
CA GLU A 17 -26.55 -10.36 0.43
C GLU A 17 -25.42 -10.79 -0.51
N ARG A 18 -25.70 -10.92 -1.82
CA ARG A 18 -24.68 -11.29 -2.81
C ARG A 18 -23.58 -10.23 -2.93
N ILE A 19 -23.92 -8.94 -2.87
CA ILE A 19 -22.93 -7.85 -2.89
C ILE A 19 -22.05 -7.92 -1.63
N LYS A 20 -22.66 -8.14 -0.46
CA LYS A 20 -21.93 -8.28 0.80
C LYS A 20 -20.93 -9.43 0.75
N VAL A 21 -21.37 -10.62 0.37
CA VAL A 21 -20.51 -11.81 0.23
C VAL A 21 -19.39 -11.58 -0.78
N ALA A 22 -19.67 -10.92 -1.90
CA ALA A 22 -18.65 -10.59 -2.89
C ALA A 22 -17.61 -9.60 -2.34
N SER A 23 -18.05 -8.59 -1.59
CA SER A 23 -17.17 -7.63 -0.92
C SER A 23 -16.29 -8.31 0.14
N GLU A 24 -16.85 -9.20 0.95
CA GLU A 24 -16.10 -9.97 1.95
C GLU A 24 -15.08 -10.89 1.29
N SER A 25 -15.48 -11.61 0.24
CA SER A 25 -14.57 -12.47 -0.54
C SER A 25 -13.42 -11.67 -1.17
N MET A 26 -13.71 -10.44 -1.62
CA MET A 26 -12.70 -9.54 -2.15
C MET A 26 -11.72 -9.09 -1.05
N ASN A 27 -12.23 -8.69 0.12
CA ASN A 27 -11.39 -8.31 1.27
C ASN A 27 -10.48 -9.46 1.69
N ILE A 28 -11.03 -10.67 1.89
CA ILE A 28 -10.24 -11.86 2.26
C ILE A 28 -9.13 -12.12 1.24
N ARG A 29 -9.41 -11.98 -0.06
CA ARG A 29 -8.39 -12.16 -1.11
C ARG A 29 -7.31 -11.08 -1.03
N TYR A 30 -7.65 -9.83 -0.74
CA TYR A 30 -6.67 -8.76 -0.55
C TYR A 30 -5.84 -9.00 0.71
N ASP A 31 -6.47 -9.29 1.83
CA ASP A 31 -5.80 -9.53 3.12
C ASP A 31 -4.88 -10.75 3.05
N SER A 32 -5.30 -11.84 2.37
CA SER A 32 -4.45 -13.02 2.16
C SER A 32 -3.19 -12.74 1.32
N ARG A 33 -3.22 -11.67 0.51
CA ARG A 33 -2.10 -11.23 -0.34
C ARG A 33 -1.27 -10.14 0.32
N ALA A 34 -1.81 -9.48 1.33
CA ALA A 34 -1.06 -8.54 2.16
C ALA A 34 -0.01 -9.36 2.91
N THR A 35 1.21 -9.34 2.39
CA THR A 35 2.34 -9.91 3.10
C THR A 35 2.84 -8.84 4.05
N ASP A 36 2.75 -9.12 5.34
CA ASP A 36 3.32 -8.26 6.38
C ASP A 36 4.85 -8.29 6.26
N HIS A 37 5.42 -7.34 5.52
CA HIS A 37 6.86 -7.10 5.57
C HIS A 37 7.12 -6.08 6.67
N TYR A 38 7.56 -6.59 7.82
CA TYR A 38 7.95 -5.76 8.95
C TYR A 38 9.37 -5.22 8.72
N CYS A 39 9.47 -3.97 8.28
CA CYS A 39 10.77 -3.30 8.18
C CYS A 39 11.22 -2.85 9.58
N LYS A 40 12.43 -3.24 9.97
CA LYS A 40 13.03 -2.97 11.28
C LYS A 40 13.83 -1.67 11.26
N GLU A 41 14.06 -1.12 12.44
CA GLU A 41 15.00 0.00 12.57
C GLU A 41 16.39 -0.43 12.10
N GLY A 42 17.04 0.39 11.28
CA GLY A 42 18.28 0.07 10.57
C GLY A 42 18.10 -0.45 9.14
N ASP A 43 16.89 -0.89 8.75
CA ASP A 43 16.67 -1.37 7.39
C ASP A 43 16.71 -0.22 6.37
N LEU A 44 17.21 -0.56 5.18
CA LEU A 44 17.23 0.33 4.03
C LEU A 44 15.95 0.18 3.21
N VAL A 45 15.44 1.32 2.79
CA VAL A 45 14.10 1.47 2.27
C VAL A 45 14.05 2.45 1.10
N TRP A 46 13.46 2.05 -0.01
CA TRP A 46 13.23 2.93 -1.16
C TRP A 46 11.91 3.69 -1.04
N THR A 47 11.93 4.99 -1.34
CA THR A 47 10.73 5.83 -1.22
C THR A 47 10.22 6.22 -2.60
N TYR A 48 8.91 6.10 -2.82
CA TYR A 48 8.30 6.53 -4.08
C TYR A 48 8.02 8.04 -4.02
N ASN A 49 8.80 8.83 -4.76
CA ASN A 49 8.56 10.25 -4.98
C ASN A 49 8.36 10.52 -6.48
N PRO A 50 7.11 10.64 -6.96
CA PRO A 50 6.82 10.96 -8.36
C PRO A 50 7.08 12.44 -8.65
N LYS A 51 8.32 12.89 -8.43
CA LYS A 51 8.74 14.26 -8.65
C LYS A 51 8.87 14.52 -10.15
N ARG A 52 7.96 15.35 -10.68
CA ARG A 52 7.94 15.68 -12.10
C ARG A 52 9.08 16.62 -12.49
N TRP A 53 9.94 16.19 -13.41
CA TRP A 53 10.93 17.06 -14.04
C TRP A 53 10.40 17.62 -15.36
N ARG A 54 10.59 18.92 -15.60
CA ARG A 54 10.19 19.54 -16.87
C ARG A 54 11.09 19.02 -18.00
N GLY A 55 10.50 18.73 -19.16
CA GLY A 55 11.22 18.26 -20.35
C GLY A 55 11.38 16.74 -20.47
N LEU A 56 10.98 15.96 -19.46
CA LEU A 56 10.94 14.50 -19.53
C LEU A 56 9.49 14.01 -19.50
N SER A 57 9.17 12.98 -20.30
CA SER A 57 7.87 12.31 -20.22
C SER A 57 7.72 11.64 -18.84
N PRO A 58 6.57 11.76 -18.15
CA PRO A 58 6.36 11.15 -16.83
C PRO A 58 6.62 9.64 -16.77
N LYS A 59 6.50 8.93 -17.90
CA LYS A 59 6.78 7.49 -17.98
C LYS A 59 8.28 7.15 -18.00
N LEU A 60 9.14 8.11 -18.37
CA LEU A 60 10.59 7.95 -18.46
C LEU A 60 11.32 8.51 -17.24
N GLN A 61 10.59 8.99 -16.23
CA GLN A 61 11.18 9.54 -15.01
C GLN A 61 11.34 8.46 -13.95
N GLN A 62 12.47 8.46 -13.25
CA GLN A 62 12.67 7.60 -12.08
C GLN A 62 11.87 8.15 -10.90
N ASN A 63 10.83 7.41 -10.48
CA ASN A 63 9.97 7.79 -9.36
C ASN A 63 10.48 7.25 -8.00
N TRP A 64 11.51 6.43 -8.01
CA TRP A 64 12.10 5.84 -6.81
C TRP A 64 13.27 6.70 -6.36
N GLU A 65 13.13 7.30 -5.19
CA GLU A 65 14.22 8.01 -4.52
C GLU A 65 15.14 7.03 -3.80
N GLU A 66 16.41 7.43 -3.73
CA GLU A 66 17.51 6.71 -3.07
C GLU A 66 17.13 6.09 -1.72
N PRO A 67 17.87 5.04 -1.29
CA PRO A 67 17.59 4.37 -0.02
C PRO A 67 17.65 5.31 1.18
N TYR A 68 16.67 5.20 2.05
CA TYR A 68 16.66 5.79 3.38
C TYR A 68 16.79 4.70 4.43
N THR A 69 17.39 5.01 5.57
CA THR A 69 17.45 4.13 6.73
C THR A 69 16.28 4.41 7.66
N ILE A 70 15.60 3.37 8.14
CA ILE A 70 14.61 3.50 9.20
C ILE A 70 15.31 3.85 10.52
N VAL A 71 15.00 5.01 11.09
CA VAL A 71 15.55 5.48 12.38
C VAL A 71 14.68 5.07 13.53
N LYS A 72 13.36 5.16 13.35
CA LYS A 72 12.40 4.89 14.43
C LYS A 72 11.07 4.38 13.89
N LYS A 73 10.52 3.34 14.50
CA LYS A 73 9.13 2.91 14.28
C LYS A 73 8.19 3.78 15.12
N LEU A 74 7.22 4.44 14.47
CA LEU A 74 6.17 5.22 15.16
C LEU A 74 4.87 4.42 15.27
N ASN A 75 4.54 3.63 14.24
CA ASN A 75 3.40 2.71 14.18
C ASN A 75 3.76 1.53 13.25
N ASP A 76 2.90 0.51 13.13
CA ASP A 76 3.10 -0.62 12.20
C ASP A 76 3.20 -0.21 10.73
N VAL A 77 2.59 0.93 10.39
CA VAL A 77 2.58 1.50 9.04
C VAL A 77 3.42 2.78 8.96
N VAL A 78 3.86 3.37 10.08
CA VAL A 78 4.49 4.70 10.07
C VAL A 78 5.88 4.64 10.68
N HIS A 79 6.86 5.04 9.90
CA HIS A 79 8.25 5.02 10.31
C HIS A 79 8.92 6.37 10.03
N ARG A 80 9.90 6.70 10.85
CA ARG A 80 10.79 7.83 10.64
C ARG A 80 12.02 7.35 9.90
N VAL A 81 12.36 8.03 8.81
CA VAL A 81 13.51 7.64 7.98
C VAL A 81 14.52 8.77 7.83
N GLN A 82 15.76 8.40 7.52
CA GLN A 82 16.88 9.32 7.38
C GLN A 82 17.76 8.90 6.20
N ARG A 83 18.18 9.87 5.39
CA ARG A 83 18.98 9.61 4.18
C ARG A 83 20.46 9.40 4.48
N SER A 84 20.97 10.13 5.47
CA SER A 84 22.36 10.05 5.93
C SER A 84 22.44 10.43 7.40
N SER A 85 23.46 9.94 8.12
CA SER A 85 23.62 10.11 9.57
C SER A 85 23.53 11.57 10.06
N ASN A 86 23.91 12.53 9.21
CA ASN A 86 23.93 13.96 9.52
C ASN A 86 22.69 14.72 9.00
N ALA A 87 21.86 14.10 8.16
CA ALA A 87 20.66 14.75 7.63
C ALA A 87 19.56 14.78 8.69
N LYS A 88 18.79 15.88 8.72
CA LYS A 88 17.58 15.94 9.56
C LYS A 88 16.64 14.80 9.14
N PRO A 89 16.13 13.97 10.08
CA PRO A 89 15.25 12.87 9.72
C PRO A 89 13.93 13.44 9.19
N ASN A 90 13.46 12.91 8.05
CA ASN A 90 12.17 13.29 7.50
C ASN A 90 11.07 12.84 8.47
N PRO A 91 10.11 13.71 8.83
CA PRO A 91 9.32 13.51 10.04
C PRO A 91 8.40 12.28 10.01
N SER A 92 8.08 11.69 8.85
CA SER A 92 7.24 10.49 8.79
C SER A 92 7.08 10.02 7.34
N ILE A 93 7.47 8.78 7.04
CA ILE A 93 7.07 8.06 5.83
C ILE A 93 6.17 6.92 6.28
N LEU A 94 5.01 6.78 5.62
CA LEU A 94 4.17 5.60 5.79
C LEU A 94 4.91 4.42 5.13
N ILE A 95 5.53 3.55 5.93
CA ILE A 95 6.04 2.25 5.52
C ILE A 95 5.01 1.23 6.00
N GLY A 96 3.96 1.05 5.22
CA GLY A 96 3.10 -0.10 5.33
C GLY A 96 2.72 -0.50 3.93
N LEU A 97 2.88 -1.79 3.61
CA LEU A 97 2.39 -2.36 2.37
C LEU A 97 0.86 -2.31 2.37
N LEU A 98 0.28 -1.16 2.01
CA LEU A 98 -1.05 -1.15 1.45
C LEU A 98 -0.90 -1.44 -0.04
N HIS A 99 -1.18 -2.68 -0.43
CA HIS A 99 -1.35 -3.09 -1.83
C HIS A 99 -2.67 -2.52 -2.41
N THR A 100 -2.90 -1.24 -2.20
CA THR A 100 -3.83 -0.43 -2.98
C THR A 100 -3.01 0.37 -3.97
N GLY A 101 -3.58 0.69 -5.13
CA GLY A 101 -2.91 1.48 -6.17
C GLY A 101 -2.28 2.80 -5.67
N PRO A 102 -1.70 3.58 -6.61
CA PRO A 102 -0.50 4.38 -6.43
C PRO A 102 -0.65 5.44 -5.33
N LEU A 103 -0.26 5.11 -4.11
CA LEU A 103 0.16 6.07 -3.11
C LEU A 103 1.22 5.40 -2.24
N ILE A 104 2.44 5.45 -2.77
CA ILE A 104 3.70 5.18 -2.07
C ILE A 104 3.93 3.70 -1.75
N THR A 105 4.20 2.89 -2.77
CA THR A 105 4.88 1.61 -2.56
C THR A 105 6.27 1.90 -2.01
N VAL A 106 6.61 1.29 -0.88
CA VAL A 106 7.94 1.37 -0.26
C VAL A 106 8.54 -0.03 -0.33
N LEU A 107 9.68 -0.18 -1.01
CA LEU A 107 10.34 -1.47 -1.19
C LEU A 107 11.42 -1.62 -0.12
N CYS A 108 11.20 -2.52 0.85
CA CYS A 108 12.21 -2.90 1.84
C CYS A 108 13.15 -3.96 1.23
N ASN A 109 14.45 -3.77 1.45
CA ASN A 109 15.51 -4.47 0.72
C ASN A 109 15.54 -5.99 0.95
N GLU A 110 14.93 -6.52 2.01
CA GLU A 110 14.77 -7.98 2.19
C GLU A 110 13.96 -8.63 1.04
N THR A 111 13.12 -7.86 0.35
CA THR A 111 12.31 -8.31 -0.80
C THR A 111 13.01 -8.17 -2.15
N ALA A 112 14.11 -7.40 -2.22
CA ALA A 112 14.84 -7.17 -3.48
C ALA A 112 15.52 -8.45 -4.00
N ALA A 113 15.85 -9.39 -3.11
CA ALA A 113 16.46 -10.67 -3.47
C ALA A 113 15.51 -11.67 -4.16
N LYS A 114 14.20 -11.39 -4.21
CA LYS A 114 13.20 -12.29 -4.84
C LYS A 114 12.70 -11.82 -6.21
N HIS A 115 13.07 -10.62 -6.64
CA HIS A 115 12.63 -10.04 -7.92
C HIS A 115 13.78 -9.74 -8.89
N SER A 116 15.00 -10.21 -8.61
CA SER A 116 16.11 -10.22 -9.59
C SER A 116 16.21 -11.58 -10.28
N LEU A 117 15.29 -11.87 -11.20
CA LEU A 117 15.46 -12.78 -12.35
C LEU A 117 14.51 -12.33 -13.47
#